data_AF-A0A2S2QR27-F1
#
_entry.id   AF-A0A2S2QR27-F1
#
_cell.length_a   1.000
_cell.length_b   1.000
_cell.length_c   1.000
_cell.angle_alpha   90.00
_cell.angle_beta   90.00
_cell.angle_gamma   90.00
#
_symmetry.space_group_name_H-M   'P 1'
#
loop_
_entity.id
_entity.type
_entity.pdbx_description
1 polymer ?
#
loop_
_entity_poly.entity_id
_entity_poly.type
_entity_poly.pdbx_seq_one_letter_code
_entity_poly.pdbx_strand_id
1 'polypeptide(L)'
;RRLPVQMRYSNGSKDEMNGAIPLTRLSHSVPGSPVDDRLNTGEVIGSAESLVGRILAEQGLGKYCDPVFVKNTSKELREALNMTREEMDSAAHQLLVREQQGRPISYHEEDSNFV
;
A
#
# COMPACT_ATOMS: atom_id res chain seq x y z
N ARG A 1 31.75 -14.82 47.57
CA ARG A 1 31.59 -16.27 47.27
C ARG A 1 30.11 -16.47 46.93
N ARG A 2 29.79 -16.64 45.64
CA ARG A 2 29.13 -17.81 45.01
C ARG A 2 27.78 -18.19 45.65
N LEU A 3 26.66 -18.44 44.97
CA LEU A 3 26.17 -18.42 43.56
C LEU A 3 24.63 -18.61 43.65
N PRO A 4 23.84 -18.38 42.57
CA PRO A 4 22.36 -18.35 42.59
C PRO A 4 21.74 -19.76 42.65
N VAL A 5 20.47 -19.87 43.04
CA VAL A 5 19.68 -21.11 42.87
C VAL A 5 18.46 -20.89 41.98
N GLN A 6 18.54 -21.64 40.89
CA GLN A 6 17.65 -21.89 39.79
C GLN A 6 16.37 -22.62 40.25
N MET A 7 15.24 -22.20 39.68
CA MET A 7 14.18 -23.00 39.02
C MET A 7 13.96 -24.48 39.45
N ARG A 8 12.66 -24.78 39.67
CA ARG A 8 11.91 -26.06 39.53
C ARG A 8 11.93 -26.99 40.74
N TYR A 9 10.74 -27.40 41.21
CA TYR A 9 10.14 -28.69 40.85
C TYR A 9 8.61 -28.63 41.02
N SER A 10 7.93 -29.15 40.02
CA SER A 10 6.52 -29.54 39.96
C SER A 10 6.29 -30.88 40.66
N ASN A 11 5.23 -31.01 41.48
CA ASN A 11 4.20 -32.07 41.40
C ASN A 11 3.36 -32.25 42.69
N GLY A 12 2.07 -32.58 42.48
CA GLY A 12 1.14 -33.17 43.44
C GLY A 12 0.05 -32.18 43.86
N SER A 13 -1.22 -32.30 43.49
CA SER A 13 -2.03 -33.52 43.53
C SER A 13 -3.16 -33.49 42.50
N LYS A 14 -3.55 -34.70 42.08
CA LYS A 14 -4.73 -35.05 41.29
C LYS A 14 -5.97 -34.34 41.83
N ASP A 15 -6.79 -33.79 40.93
CA ASP A 15 -8.19 -34.19 40.82
C ASP A 15 -8.70 -33.82 39.42
N GLU A 16 -9.39 -34.79 38.85
CA GLU A 16 -9.76 -34.94 37.46
C GLU A 16 -11.15 -34.31 37.27
N MET A 17 -11.27 -33.20 36.56
CA MET A 17 -12.55 -32.75 35.99
C MET A 17 -12.30 -31.90 34.75
N ASN A 18 -12.46 -32.56 33.61
CA ASN A 18 -12.44 -31.98 32.27
C ASN A 18 -13.60 -31.00 32.09
N GLY A 19 -13.29 -29.73 31.84
CA GLY A 19 -14.29 -28.68 31.62
C GLY A 19 -13.67 -27.38 31.08
N ALA A 20 -13.33 -27.42 29.79
CA ALA A 20 -13.25 -26.33 28.82
C ALA A 20 -13.06 -24.85 29.29
N ILE A 21 -11.89 -24.30 28.90
CA ILE A 21 -11.52 -22.90 28.55
C ILE A 21 -11.83 -21.72 29.52
N PRO A 22 -10.80 -21.07 30.09
CA PRO A 22 -10.97 -19.79 30.79
C PRO A 22 -11.18 -18.64 29.80
N LEU A 23 -12.30 -17.92 29.98
CA LEU A 23 -12.66 -16.68 29.29
C LEU A 23 -11.73 -15.53 29.73
N THR A 24 -10.51 -15.52 29.20
CA THR A 24 -9.61 -14.37 29.28
C THR A 24 -9.69 -13.55 27.99
N ARG A 25 -9.93 -12.23 28.16
CA ARG A 25 -9.80 -11.12 27.21
C ARG A 25 -10.99 -10.79 26.30
N LEU A 26 -11.97 -10.08 26.88
CA LEU A 26 -12.78 -9.09 26.16
C LEU A 26 -12.07 -7.73 26.19
N SER A 27 -10.95 -7.62 25.49
CA SER A 27 -10.44 -6.31 25.03
C SER A 27 -11.04 -6.06 23.66
N HIS A 28 -12.19 -5.38 23.64
CA HIS A 28 -12.87 -4.95 22.43
C HIS A 28 -12.02 -3.90 21.72
N SER A 29 -11.29 -4.31 20.68
CA SER A 29 -10.74 -3.38 19.70
C SER A 29 -11.92 -2.76 18.95
N VAL A 30 -12.03 -1.43 19.00
CA VAL A 30 -12.88 -0.71 18.05
C VAL A 30 -12.32 -0.96 16.65
N PRO A 31 -13.13 -1.38 15.65
CA PRO A 31 -12.72 -1.28 14.27
C PRO A 31 -12.71 0.21 13.89
N GLY A 32 -11.61 0.88 14.20
CA GLY A 32 -11.33 2.24 13.75
C GLY A 32 -10.84 2.23 12.32
N SER A 33 -11.76 2.32 11.37
CA SER A 33 -11.82 3.39 10.37
C SER A 33 -12.87 3.05 9.31
N PRO A 34 -13.83 3.96 9.05
CA PRO A 34 -14.83 3.77 8.00
C PRO A 34 -14.16 3.92 6.64
N VAL A 35 -14.59 3.06 5.71
CA VAL A 35 -14.48 3.19 4.26
C VAL A 35 -13.04 3.37 3.75
N ASP A 36 -12.40 2.23 3.55
CA ASP A 36 -11.63 2.01 2.33
C ASP A 36 -12.60 2.37 1.19
N ASP A 37 -12.55 3.63 0.72
CA ASP A 37 -13.02 4.03 -0.61
C ASP A 37 -12.08 3.32 -1.59
N ARG A 38 -12.20 1.97 -1.59
CA ARG A 38 -11.66 1.09 -2.59
C ARG A 38 -12.30 1.60 -3.84
N LEU A 39 -11.52 2.38 -4.60
CA LEU A 39 -11.73 2.73 -5.99
C LEU A 39 -12.49 1.56 -6.63
N ASN A 40 -13.81 1.69 -6.66
CA ASN A 40 -14.72 0.58 -6.93
C ASN A 40 -14.86 0.47 -8.44
N THR A 41 -13.74 0.23 -9.10
CA THR A 41 -13.67 -0.06 -10.52
C THR A 41 -13.00 -1.42 -10.60
N GLY A 42 -13.80 -2.48 -10.59
CA GLY A 42 -13.36 -3.83 -11.01
C GLY A 42 -12.93 -3.91 -12.48
N GLU A 43 -12.66 -2.76 -13.10
CA GLU A 43 -11.98 -2.59 -14.36
C GLU A 43 -10.48 -2.74 -14.08
N VAL A 44 -9.78 -3.52 -14.88
CA VAL A 44 -8.32 -3.64 -14.78
C VAL A 44 -7.73 -2.26 -15.09
N ILE A 45 -7.40 -1.49 -14.05
CA ILE A 45 -6.79 -0.16 -14.17
C ILE A 45 -5.38 -0.33 -14.74
N GLY A 46 -5.05 0.43 -15.79
CA GLY A 46 -3.70 0.42 -16.39
C GLY A 46 -2.63 0.92 -15.42
N SER A 47 -1.37 0.54 -15.64
CA SER A 47 -0.26 1.00 -14.80
C SER A 47 -0.13 2.54 -14.81
N ALA A 48 -0.44 3.18 -15.94
CA ALA A 48 -0.45 4.64 -16.05
C ALA A 48 -1.56 5.28 -15.20
N GLU A 49 -2.79 4.78 -15.30
CA GLU A 49 -3.94 5.30 -14.54
C GLU A 49 -3.73 5.08 -13.02
N SER A 50 -3.17 3.93 -12.63
CA SER A 50 -2.81 3.63 -11.25
C SER A 50 -1.75 4.59 -10.71
N LEU A 51 -0.71 4.87 -11.50
CA LEU A 51 0.35 5.81 -11.13
C LEU A 51 -0.21 7.24 -10.98
N VAL A 52 -1.00 7.72 -11.94
CA VAL A 52 -1.61 9.06 -11.89
C VAL A 52 -2.52 9.20 -10.67
N GLY A 53 -3.40 8.22 -10.43
CA GLY A 53 -4.29 8.22 -9.27
C GLY A 53 -3.52 8.28 -7.95
N ARG A 54 -2.43 7.51 -7.82
CA ARG A 54 -1.59 7.56 -6.61
C ARG A 54 -0.93 8.90 -6.41
N ILE A 55 -0.28 9.46 -7.43
CA ILE A 55 0.38 10.77 -7.33
C ILE A 55 -0.64 11.84 -6.91
N LEU A 56 -1.83 11.86 -7.52
CA LEU A 56 -2.89 12.81 -7.15
C LEU A 56 -3.32 12.63 -5.68
N ALA A 57 -3.44 11.40 -5.19
CA ALA A 57 -3.74 11.14 -3.79
C ALA A 57 -2.62 11.62 -2.85
N GLU A 58 -1.35 11.34 -3.18
CA GLU A 58 -0.18 11.75 -2.41
C GLU A 58 0.00 13.27 -2.33
N GLN A 59 -0.40 14.00 -3.39
CA GLN A 59 -0.42 15.46 -3.40
C GLN A 59 -1.66 16.06 -2.71
N GLY A 60 -2.53 15.24 -2.11
CA GLY A 60 -3.74 15.70 -1.42
C GLY A 60 -4.89 16.10 -2.36
N LEU A 61 -4.80 15.75 -3.65
CA LEU A 61 -5.79 16.06 -4.67
C LEU A 61 -6.82 14.93 -4.87
N GLY A 62 -6.57 13.72 -4.34
CA GLY A 62 -7.40 12.54 -4.58
C GLY A 62 -8.90 12.74 -4.29
N LYS A 63 -9.27 13.54 -3.28
CA LYS A 63 -10.68 13.84 -2.95
C LYS A 63 -11.42 14.68 -4.00
N TYR A 64 -10.69 15.29 -4.93
CA TYR A 64 -11.26 16.12 -6.00
C TYR A 64 -11.22 15.41 -7.36
N CYS A 65 -10.63 14.21 -7.42
CA CYS A 65 -10.45 13.47 -8.65
C CYS A 65 -11.43 12.31 -8.70
N ASP A 66 -12.17 12.20 -9.80
CA ASP A 66 -12.97 11.03 -10.11
C ASP A 66 -12.22 10.12 -11.12
N PRO A 67 -12.72 8.92 -11.42
CA PRO A 67 -12.08 8.03 -12.39
C PRO A 67 -11.97 8.62 -13.81
N VAL A 68 -12.90 9.52 -14.18
CA VAL A 68 -12.89 10.17 -15.49
C VAL A 68 -11.74 11.18 -15.57
N PHE A 69 -11.50 11.92 -14.48
CA PHE A 69 -10.37 12.84 -14.35
C PHE A 69 -9.06 12.09 -14.54
N VAL A 70 -8.85 10.98 -13.81
CA VAL A 70 -7.62 10.18 -13.93
C VAL A 70 -7.42 9.69 -15.37
N LYS A 71 -8.46 9.14 -16.00
CA LYS A 71 -8.40 8.66 -17.38
C LYS A 71 -8.08 9.79 -18.37
N ASN A 72 -8.69 10.96 -18.20
CA ASN A 72 -8.42 12.12 -19.05
C ASN A 72 -7.00 12.65 -18.83
N THR A 73 -6.54 12.77 -17.59
CA THR A 73 -5.16 13.17 -17.31
C THR A 73 -4.16 12.19 -17.91
N SER A 74 -4.38 10.88 -17.76
CA SER A 74 -3.52 9.88 -18.40
C SER A 74 -3.51 10.03 -19.93
N LYS A 75 -4.68 10.29 -20.54
CA LYS A 75 -4.79 10.56 -21.98
C LYS A 75 -4.04 11.83 -22.39
N GLU A 76 -4.22 12.93 -21.66
CA GLU A 76 -3.60 14.23 -21.94
C GLU A 76 -2.07 14.15 -21.82
N LEU A 77 -1.54 13.51 -20.78
CA LEU A 77 -0.10 13.28 -20.62
C LEU A 77 0.47 12.47 -21.78
N ARG A 78 -0.21 11.39 -22.16
CA ARG A 78 0.20 10.57 -23.30
C ARG A 78 0.24 11.38 -24.59
N GLU A 79 -0.76 12.20 -24.83
CA GLU A 79 -0.86 13.04 -26.03
C GLU A 79 0.17 14.17 -26.04
N ALA A 80 0.38 14.83 -24.90
CA ALA A 80 1.40 15.87 -24.74
C ALA A 80 2.82 15.33 -24.92
N LEU A 81 3.09 14.12 -24.43
CA LEU A 81 4.39 13.45 -24.55
C LEU A 81 4.53 12.63 -25.84
N ASN A 82 3.50 12.63 -26.70
CA ASN A 82 3.48 11.92 -27.98
C ASN A 82 3.81 10.41 -27.85
N MET A 83 3.34 9.79 -26.77
CA MET A 83 3.55 8.36 -26.46
C MET A 83 2.33 7.51 -26.87
N THR A 84 2.54 6.23 -27.13
CA THR A 84 1.44 5.25 -27.24
C THR A 84 0.87 4.90 -25.86
N ARG A 85 -0.28 4.22 -25.82
CA ARG A 85 -0.88 3.79 -24.55
C ARG A 85 0.02 2.77 -23.88
N GLU A 86 0.55 1.84 -24.65
CA GLU A 86 1.40 0.74 -24.22
C GLU A 86 2.76 1.22 -23.71
N GLU A 87 3.37 2.21 -24.37
CA GLU A 87 4.62 2.84 -23.91
C GLU A 87 4.41 3.58 -22.60
N MET A 88 3.33 4.36 -22.48
CA MET A 88 3.02 5.07 -21.24
C MET A 88 2.77 4.08 -20.09
N ASP A 89 1.99 3.02 -20.32
CA ASP A 89 1.72 2.01 -19.29
C ASP A 89 2.99 1.25 -18.89
N SER A 90 3.85 0.92 -19.86
CA SER A 90 5.14 0.27 -19.60
C SER A 90 6.08 1.17 -18.80
N ALA A 91 6.14 2.46 -19.14
CA ALA A 91 6.94 3.45 -18.42
C ALA A 91 6.43 3.63 -16.98
N ALA A 92 5.11 3.77 -16.81
CA ALA A 92 4.49 3.86 -15.51
C ALA A 92 4.79 2.61 -14.67
N HIS A 93 4.61 1.43 -15.23
CA HIS A 93 4.93 0.17 -14.55
C HIS A 93 6.38 0.13 -14.05
N GLN A 94 7.35 0.59 -14.85
CA GLN A 94 8.75 0.66 -14.44
C GLN A 94 8.97 1.63 -13.27
N LEU A 95 8.29 2.78 -13.25
CA LEU A 95 8.35 3.71 -12.12
C LEU A 95 7.84 3.06 -10.84
N LEU A 96 6.71 2.35 -10.92
CA LEU A 96 6.12 1.62 -9.80
C LEU A 96 7.04 0.55 -9.23
N VAL A 97 7.66 -0.24 -10.11
CA VAL A 97 8.58 -1.31 -9.71
C VAL A 97 9.85 -0.72 -9.07
N ARG A 98 10.40 0.35 -9.63
CA ARG A 98 11.60 1.02 -9.09
C ARG A 98 11.34 1.58 -7.69
N GLU A 99 10.20 2.24 -7.49
CA GLU A 99 9.78 2.76 -6.19
C GLU A 99 9.66 1.63 -5.16
N GLN A 100 9.01 0.51 -5.51
CA GLN A 100 8.86 -0.64 -4.62
C GLN A 100 10.21 -1.29 -4.26
N GLN A 101 11.19 -1.21 -5.16
CA GLN A 101 12.56 -1.67 -4.93
C GLN A 101 13.42 -0.66 -4.15
N GLY A 102 12.86 0.48 -3.74
CA GLY A 102 13.58 1.54 -3.05
C GLY A 102 14.65 2.22 -3.91
N ARG A 103 14.55 2.11 -5.24
CA ARG A 103 15.49 2.75 -6.16
C ARG A 103 15.02 4.18 -6.41
N PRO A 104 15.91 5.17 -6.25
CA PRO A 104 15.56 6.56 -6.57
C PRO A 104 15.23 6.68 -8.05
N ILE A 105 14.12 7.36 -8.36
CA ILE A 105 13.82 7.77 -9.73
C ILE A 105 14.75 8.94 -10.06
N SER A 106 15.69 8.71 -10.97
CA SER A 106 16.52 9.78 -11.53
C SER A 106 15.68 10.58 -12.52
N TYR A 107 15.39 11.84 -12.21
CA TYR A 107 14.81 12.77 -13.17
C TYR A 107 15.92 13.19 -14.12
N HIS A 108 15.87 12.70 -15.35
CA HIS A 108 16.80 13.11 -16.39
C HIS A 108 16.24 14.41 -17.00
N GLU A 109 16.90 15.52 -16.71
CA GLU A 109 16.55 16.88 -17.12
C GLU A 109 16.94 17.15 -18.60
N GLU A 110 16.78 16.13 -19.44
CA GLU A 110 17.08 16.20 -20.87
C GLU A 110 15.92 16.92 -21.55
N ASP A 111 15.97 18.26 -21.55
CA ASP A 111 15.45 19.15 -22.60
C ASP A 111 15.42 20.63 -22.15
N SER A 112 16.41 21.07 -21.35
CA SER A 112 16.71 22.52 -21.21
C SER A 112 17.46 23.11 -22.41
N ASN A 113 17.49 22.42 -23.56
CA ASN A 113 18.01 22.95 -24.82
C ASN A 113 16.93 23.64 -25.67
N PHE A 114 16.05 24.42 -25.03
CA PHE A 114 15.34 25.48 -25.75
C PHE A 114 16.21 26.74 -25.71
N VAL A 115 17.20 26.78 -26.60
CA VAL A 115 18.00 27.99 -26.90
C VAL A 115 17.24 28.91 -27.85
#